data_AF-A0A8S0W3M0-F1
#
_entry.id   AF-A0A8S0W3M0-F1
#
_cell.length_a   1.000
_cell.length_b   1.000
_cell.length_c   1.000
_cell.angle_alpha   90.00
_cell.angle_beta   90.00
_cell.angle_gamma   90.00
#
_symmetry.space_group_name_H-M   'P 1'
#
loop_
_entity.id
_entity.type
_entity.pdbx_description
1 polymer ?
#
loop_
_entity_poly.entity_id
_entity_poly.type
_entity_poly.pdbx_seq_one_letter_code
_entity_poly.pdbx_strand_id
1 'polypeptide(L)' 'MANFTDLDMLYDYEKDVASAATGFMTFATRAHHRELRERYLRMANEATDAHAKVSELISKAGGIA' A
#
# COMPACT_ATOMS: atom_id res chain seq x y z
N MET A 1 -24.74 1.29 10.92
CA MET A 1 -23.67 0.90 9.96
C MET A 1 -23.30 2.17 9.21
N ALA A 2 -22.04 2.57 9.25
CA ALA A 2 -21.61 3.75 8.50
C ALA A 2 -21.62 3.41 7.00
N ASN A 3 -22.33 4.19 6.19
CA ASN A 3 -22.27 4.09 4.74
C ASN A 3 -21.02 4.84 4.29
N PHE A 4 -19.88 4.15 4.24
CA PHE A 4 -18.67 4.70 3.64
C PHE A 4 -18.89 4.84 2.13
N THR A 5 -18.51 5.99 1.57
CA THR A 5 -18.53 6.17 0.12
C THR A 5 -17.39 5.34 -0.51
N ASP A 6 -17.53 4.98 -1.78
CA ASP A 6 -16.45 4.27 -2.49
C ASP A 6 -15.12 5.06 -2.43
N LEU A 7 -15.19 6.39 -2.37
CA LEU A 7 -14.03 7.26 -2.22
C LEU A 7 -13.37 7.12 -0.84
N ASP A 8 -14.15 7.07 0.24
CA ASP A 8 -13.62 6.85 1.60
C ASP A 8 -12.91 5.50 1.69
N MET A 9 -13.50 4.47 1.08
CA MET A 9 -12.90 3.13 1.02
C MET A 9 -11.58 3.12 0.23
N LEU A 10 -11.48 3.90 -0.85
CA LEU A 10 -10.24 4.05 -1.60
C LEU A 10 -9.15 4.75 -0.79
N TYR A 11 -9.48 5.79 -0.02
CA TYR A 11 -8.53 6.47 0.86
C TYR A 11 -8.03 5.57 2.00
N ASP A 12 -8.92 4.81 2.63
CA ASP A 12 -8.53 3.85 3.66
C ASP A 12 -7.59 2.78 3.08
N TYR A 13 -7.93 2.25 1.90
CA TYR A 13 -7.09 1.28 1.22
C TYR A 13 -5.73 1.87 0.81
N GLU A 14 -5.68 3.10 0.29
CA GLU A 14 -4.44 3.80 -0.06
C GLU A 14 -3.50 3.90 1.14
N LYS A 15 -4.05 4.28 2.30
CA LYS A 15 -3.32 4.41 3.56
C LYS A 15 -2.80 3.06 4.08
N ASP A 16 -3.63 2.02 4.01
CA ASP A 16 -3.24 0.68 4.45
C ASP A 16 -2.11 0.12 3.59
N VAL A 17 -2.19 0.31 2.28
CA VAL A 17 -1.17 -0.14 1.33
C VAL A 17 0.14 0.63 1.50
N ALA A 18 0.09 1.95 1.72
CA ALA A 18 1.28 2.75 2.02
C ALA A 18 1.96 2.31 3.34
N SER A 19 1.14 1.99 4.35
CA SER A 19 1.61 1.46 5.63
C SER A 19 2.26 0.08 5.46
N ALA A 20 1.64 -0.79 4.63
CA ALA A 20 2.17 -2.11 4.31
C ALA A 20 3.52 -2.03 3.58
N ALA A 21 3.65 -1.15 2.57
CA ALA A 21 4.91 -0.94 1.85
C ALA A 21 6.05 -0.56 2.81
N THR A 22 5.79 0.40 3.70
CA THR A 22 6.75 0.84 4.73
C THR A 22 7.09 -0.29 5.71
N GLY A 23 6.09 -1.07 6.13
CA GLY A 23 6.26 -2.21 7.03
C GLY A 23 7.14 -3.30 6.41
N PHE A 24 6.86 -3.69 5.17
CA PHE A 24 7.65 -4.68 4.44
C PHE A 24 9.08 -4.21 4.19
N MET A 25 9.30 -2.93 3.85
CA MET A 25 10.66 -2.37 3.77
C MET A 25 11.40 -2.48 5.11
N THR A 26 10.71 -2.20 6.22
CA THR A 26 11.30 -2.33 7.56
C THR A 26 11.63 -3.79 7.89
N PHE A 27 10.81 -4.75 7.49
CA PHE A 27 11.13 -6.17 7.66
C PHE A 27 12.28 -6.62 6.77
N ALA A 28 12.38 -6.11 5.54
CA ALA A 28 13.49 -6.40 4.65
C ALA A 28 14.83 -5.94 5.23
N THR A 29 14.90 -4.75 5.85
CA THR A 29 16.14 -4.24 6.45
C THR A 29 16.56 -5.02 7.70
N ARG A 30 15.61 -5.61 8.42
CA ARG A 30 15.85 -6.41 9.63
C ARG A 30 16.04 -7.90 9.36
N ALA A 31 15.68 -8.40 8.18
CA ALA A 31 15.80 -9.81 7.84
C ALA A 31 17.26 -10.19 7.53
N HIS A 32 17.83 -11.06 8.36
CA HIS A 32 19.17 -11.62 8.13
C HIS A 32 19.18 -12.75 7.08
N HIS A 33 18.06 -13.45 6.91
CA HIS A 33 17.93 -14.50 5.90
C HIS A 33 17.67 -13.89 4.52
N ARG A 34 18.55 -14.16 3.56
CA ARG A 34 18.52 -13.56 2.22
C ARG A 34 17.17 -13.73 1.52
N GLU A 35 16.64 -14.95 1.51
CA GLU A 35 15.37 -15.25 0.85
C GLU A 35 14.19 -14.50 1.50
N LEU A 36 14.21 -14.37 2.83
CA LEU A 36 13.16 -13.68 3.56
C LEU A 36 13.20 -12.16 3.26
N ARG A 37 14.40 -11.59 3.21
CA ARG A 37 14.61 -10.21 2.77
C ARG A 37 14.08 -9.98 1.35
N GLU A 38 14.41 -10.86 0.41
CA GLU A 38 13.95 -10.77 -0.99
C GLU A 38 12.41 -10.84 -1.09
N ARG A 39 11.77 -11.70 -0.28
CA ARG A 39 10.30 -11.75 -0.19
C ARG A 39 9.70 -10.46 0.35
N TYR A 40 10.26 -9.88 1.42
CA TYR A 40 9.79 -8.61 1.96
C TYR A 40 9.98 -7.45 0.97
N LEU A 41 11.10 -7.40 0.25
CA LEU A 41 11.30 -6.40 -0.81
C LEU A 41 10.29 -6.54 -1.94
N ARG A 42 9.96 -7.78 -2.35
CA ARG A 42 8.93 -8.01 -3.37
C ARG A 42 7.56 -7.50 -2.90
N MET A 43 7.16 -7.83 -1.67
CA MET A 43 5.88 -7.36 -1.12
C MET A 43 5.84 -5.84 -0.95
N ALA A 44 6.96 -5.21 -0.57
CA ALA A 44 7.06 -3.74 -0.51
C ALA A 44 6.84 -3.10 -1.89
N ASN A 45 7.43 -3.67 -2.95
CA ASN A 45 7.24 -3.19 -4.31
C ASN A 45 5.79 -3.38 -4.78
N GLU A 46 5.21 -4.56 -4.54
CA GLU A 46 3.80 -4.84 -4.89
C GLU A 46 2.83 -3.88 -4.18
N ALA A 47 3.09 -3.58 -2.90
CA ALA A 47 2.32 -2.58 -2.16
C ALA A 47 2.52 -1.17 -2.74
N THR A 48 3.74 -0.80 -3.13
CA THR A 48 4.00 0.51 -3.76
C THR A 48 3.26 0.65 -5.10
N ASP A 49 3.23 -0.40 -5.92
CA ASP A 49 2.48 -0.43 -7.18
C ASP A 49 0.97 -0.35 -6.94
N ALA A 50 0.47 -1.03 -5.90
CA ALA A 50 -0.93 -0.94 -5.51
C ALA A 50 -1.30 0.47 -5.04
N HIS A 51 -0.44 1.13 -4.26
CA HIS A 51 -0.64 2.52 -3.83
C HIS A 51 -0.77 3.44 -5.05
N ALA A 52 0.16 3.37 -6.00
CA ALA A 52 0.11 4.20 -7.22
C ALA A 52 -1.19 4.01 -8.02
N LYS A 53 -1.68 2.77 -8.15
CA LYS A 53 -2.96 2.49 -8.83
C LYS A 53 -4.14 3.08 -8.10
N VAL A 54 -4.14 3.04 -6.78
CA VAL A 54 -5.25 3.55 -5.95
C VAL A 54 -5.27 5.07 -5.96
N SER A 55 -4.11 5.72 -5.88
CA SER A 55 -3.99 7.18 -6.05
C SER A 55 -4.55 7.65 -7.40
N GLU A 56 -4.32 6.87 -8.47
CA GLU A 56 -4.92 7.14 -9.79
C GLU A 56 -6.46 6.97 -9.77
N LEU A 57 -6.98 5.96 -9.07
CA LEU A 57 -8.42 5.75 -8.92
C LEU A 57 -9.09 6.85 -8.10
N ILE A 58 -8.47 7.29 -7.00
CA ILE A 58 -8.93 8.42 -6.18
C ILE A 58 -9.01 9.68 -7.04
N SER A 59 -7.96 9.97 -7.81
CA SER A 59 -7.93 11.11 -8.72
C SER A 59 -9.05 11.04 -9.77
N LYS A 60 -9.30 9.85 -10.36
CA LYS A 60 -10.39 9.64 -11.32
C LYS A 60 -11.78 9.75 -10.70
N ALA A 61 -11.92 9.38 -9.43
CA ALA A 61 -13.16 9.51 -8.67
C ALA A 61 -13.43 10.95 -8.19
N GLY A 62 -12.54 11.90 -8.50
CA GLY A 62 -12.67 13.31 -8.11
C GLY A 62 -12.11 13.63 -6.72
N GLY A 63 -11.41 12.68 -6.09
CA GLY A 63 -10.64 12.91 -4.88
C GLY A 63 -9.27 13.54 -5.16
N ILE A 64 -8.62 14.01 -4.09
CA ILE A 64 -7.24 14.50 -4.10
C ILE A 64 -6.38 13.39 -3.50
N ALA A 65 -5.54 12.76 -4.32
CA ALA A 65 -4.54 11.80 -3.87
C ALA A 65 -3.24 12.52 -3.43
#